data_AF-A0A9K3GQK9-F1
#
_entry.id   AF-A0A9K3GQK9-F1
#
_cell.length_a   1.000
_cell.length_b   1.000
_cell.length_c   1.000
_cell.angle_alpha   90.00
_cell.angle_beta   90.00
_cell.angle_gamma   90.00
#
_symmetry.space_group_name_H-M   'P 1'
#
loop_
_entity.id
_entity.type
_entity.pdbx_description
1 polymer ?
#
loop_
_entity_poly.entity_id
_entity_poly.type
_entity_poly.pdbx_seq_one_letter_code
_entity_poly.pdbx_strand_id
1 'polypeptide(L)'
;LIILALVPNTAEFVNAIQFALQDNLSLATEIGRSAALQIACIQAPVLVLYSLFLGPIDDRFSMIFPMIDFWAILFSVIIIVAQSESRSLNYFKGFALIAIYSGLVAAFYYKPDELIPDPGAELLSFVKLGSDSIVQL
;
A
#
# COMPACT_ATOMS: atom_id res chain seq x y z
N LEU A 1 4.78 0.84 10.13
CA LEU A 1 3.63 1.18 9.26
C LEU A 1 2.40 0.31 9.56
N ILE A 2 2.52 -1.02 9.54
CA ILE A 2 1.39 -1.95 9.67
C ILE A 2 0.63 -1.78 11.00
N ILE A 3 1.31 -1.74 12.15
CA ILE A 3 0.64 -1.68 13.45
C ILE A 3 -0.10 -0.35 13.67
N LEU A 4 0.53 0.80 13.39
CA LEU A 4 -0.09 2.11 13.57
C LEU A 4 -1.21 2.40 12.56
N ALA A 5 -1.12 1.88 11.32
CA ALA A 5 -2.19 2.00 10.32
C ALA A 5 -3.37 1.04 10.58
N LEU A 6 -3.15 -0.03 11.33
CA LEU A 6 -4.17 -1.05 11.60
C LEU A 6 -5.11 -0.65 12.74
N VAL A 7 -4.61 0.01 13.79
CA VAL A 7 -5.41 0.40 14.96
C VAL A 7 -6.72 1.12 14.61
N PRO A 8 -6.73 2.22 13.84
CA PRO A 8 -7.97 2.93 13.52
C PRO A 8 -8.90 2.11 12.63
N ASN A 9 -8.36 1.33 11.69
CA ASN A 9 -9.15 0.51 10.77
C ASN A 9 -9.73 -0.75 11.44
N THR A 10 -9.11 -1.24 12.53
CA THR A 10 -9.55 -2.46 13.22
C THR A 10 -10.93 -2.30 13.83
N ALA A 11 -11.26 -1.12 14.38
CA ALA A 11 -12.58 -0.87 14.98
C ALA A 11 -13.71 -1.01 13.94
N GLU A 12 -13.49 -0.50 12.72
CA GLU A 12 -14.46 -0.60 11.63
C GLU A 12 -14.60 -2.03 11.10
N PHE A 13 -13.47 -2.76 11.01
CA PHE A 13 -13.49 -4.17 10.59
C PHE A 13 -14.19 -5.08 11.60
N VAL A 14 -14.02 -4.84 12.90
CA VAL A 14 -14.72 -5.62 13.94
C VAL A 14 -16.23 -5.40 13.83
N ASN A 15 -16.68 -4.16 13.63
CA ASN A 15 -18.10 -3.87 13.40
C ASN A 15 -18.62 -4.56 12.13
N ALA A 16 -17.87 -4.52 11.03
CA ALA A 16 -18.23 -5.21 9.80
C ALA A 16 -18.36 -6.75 9.99
N ILE A 17 -17.45 -7.37 10.73
CA ILE A 17 -17.52 -8.81 11.06
C ILE A 17 -18.77 -9.10 11.89
N GLN A 18 -19.11 -8.24 12.85
CA GLN A 18 -20.30 -8.40 13.68
C GLN A 18 -21.59 -8.34 12.85
N PHE A 19 -21.65 -7.47 11.83
CA PHE A 19 -22.76 -7.45 10.87
C PHE A 19 -22.78 -8.68 9.95
N ALA A 20 -21.62 -9.18 9.53
CA ALA A 20 -21.53 -10.41 8.74
C ALA A 20 -22.02 -11.65 9.51
N LEU A 21 -21.78 -11.70 10.82
CA LEU A 21 -22.27 -12.76 11.71
C LEU A 21 -23.78 -12.68 11.97
N GLN A 22 -24.40 -11.52 11.71
CA GLN A 22 -25.85 -11.30 11.81
C GLN A 22 -26.56 -11.51 10.46
N ASP A 23 -25.97 -12.28 9.55
CA ASP A 23 -26.43 -12.53 8.17
C ASP A 23 -26.54 -11.27 7.28
N ASN A 24 -25.97 -10.14 7.72
CA ASN A 24 -26.01 -8.86 6.99
C ASN A 24 -24.71 -8.64 6.21
N LEU A 25 -24.46 -9.53 5.25
CA LEU A 25 -23.21 -9.54 4.48
C LEU A 25 -23.07 -8.37 3.50
N SER A 26 -24.19 -7.84 3.02
CA SER A 26 -24.22 -6.65 2.16
C SER A 26 -23.68 -5.43 2.91
N LEU A 27 -24.14 -5.23 4.16
CA LEU A 27 -23.68 -4.15 5.04
C LEU A 27 -22.19 -4.29 5.39
N ALA A 28 -21.74 -5.51 5.73
CA ALA A 28 -20.33 -5.76 6.01
C ALA A 28 -19.41 -5.42 4.82
N THR A 29 -19.83 -5.77 3.61
CA THR A 29 -19.07 -5.49 2.38
C THR A 29 -19.06 -3.99 2.05
N GLU A 30 -20.16 -3.29 2.30
CA GLU A 30 -20.26 -1.84 2.12
C GLU A 30 -19.35 -1.07 3.09
N ILE A 31 -19.33 -1.46 4.37
CA ILE A 31 -18.43 -0.90 5.37
C ILE A 31 -16.97 -1.10 4.94
N GLY A 32 -16.60 -2.32 4.53
CA GLY A 32 -15.23 -2.61 4.07
C GLY A 32 -14.79 -1.77 2.86
N ARG A 33 -15.69 -1.55 1.89
CA ARG A 33 -15.45 -0.65 0.75
C ARG A 33 -15.29 0.80 1.18
N SER A 34 -16.16 1.26 2.08
CA SER A 34 -16.13 2.63 2.57
C SER A 34 -14.84 2.94 3.34
N ALA A 35 -14.35 2.01 4.16
CA ALA A 35 -13.08 2.13 4.88
C ALA A 35 -11.89 2.27 3.91
N ALA A 36 -11.84 1.44 2.85
CA ALA A 36 -10.80 1.54 1.83
C ALA A 36 -10.80 2.90 1.10
N LEU A 37 -11.99 3.43 0.78
CA LEU A 37 -12.13 4.75 0.16
C LEU A 37 -11.74 5.88 1.12
N GLN A 38 -12.07 5.80 2.40
CA GLN A 38 -11.67 6.81 3.39
C GLN A 38 -10.14 6.89 3.52
N ILE A 39 -9.44 5.75 3.56
CA ILE A 39 -7.98 5.72 3.60
C ILE A 39 -7.39 6.34 2.32
N ALA A 40 -7.92 5.97 1.15
CA ALA A 40 -7.41 6.45 -0.13
C ALA A 40 -7.70 7.95 -0.37
N CYS A 41 -8.93 8.41 -0.07
CA CYS A 41 -9.39 9.75 -0.39
C CYS A 41 -9.22 10.76 0.74
N ILE A 42 -9.12 10.35 2.00
CA ILE A 42 -8.99 11.25 3.15
C ILE A 42 -7.63 11.10 3.81
N GLN A 43 -7.22 9.88 4.17
CA GLN A 43 -5.97 9.70 4.93
C GLN A 43 -4.73 10.07 4.10
N ALA A 44 -4.67 9.69 2.83
CA ALA A 44 -3.55 10.04 1.95
C ALA A 44 -3.36 11.57 1.76
N PRO A 45 -4.39 12.37 1.39
CA PRO A 45 -4.22 13.82 1.27
C PRO A 45 -4.02 14.52 2.62
N VAL A 46 -4.63 14.04 3.71
CA VAL A 46 -4.36 14.59 5.05
C VAL A 46 -2.89 14.43 5.41
N LEU A 47 -2.26 13.30 5.06
CA LEU A 47 -0.82 13.09 5.26
C LEU A 47 0.03 14.09 4.46
N VAL A 48 -0.34 14.33 3.19
CA VAL A 48 0.36 15.30 2.31
C VAL A 48 0.21 16.73 2.85
N LEU A 49 -1.00 17.10 3.28
CA LEU A 49 -1.28 18.41 3.88
C LEU A 49 -0.51 18.58 5.19
N TYR A 50 -0.50 17.58 6.06
CA TYR A 50 0.24 17.61 7.32
C TYR A 50 1.75 17.79 7.09
N SER A 51 2.31 17.09 6.09
CA SER A 51 3.69 17.26 5.64
C SER A 51 4.00 18.69 5.19
N LEU A 52 3.03 19.39 4.59
CA LEU A 52 3.20 20.78 4.15
C LEU A 52 3.29 21.77 5.33
N PHE A 53 2.68 21.45 6.48
CA PHE A 53 2.62 22.35 7.65
C PHE A 53 3.77 22.18 8.65
N LEU A 54 4.51 21.05 8.64
CA LEU A 54 5.38 20.66 9.76
C LEU A 54 6.89 20.59 9.50
N GLY A 55 7.40 20.86 8.29
CA GLY A 55 8.85 20.77 8.07
C GLY A 55 9.41 21.46 6.81
N PRO A 56 10.75 21.59 6.73
CA PRO A 56 11.46 22.16 5.59
C PRO A 56 11.10 21.43 4.27
N ILE A 57 11.31 22.13 3.15
CA ILE A 57 10.90 21.68 1.80
C ILE A 57 11.51 20.32 1.42
N ASP A 58 12.63 19.94 2.04
CA ASP A 58 13.41 18.74 1.72
C ASP A 58 12.80 17.42 2.23
N ASP A 59 11.95 17.46 3.27
CA ASP A 59 11.27 16.27 3.85
C ASP A 59 9.77 16.25 3.55
N ARG A 60 9.35 16.87 2.44
CA ARG A 60 7.95 16.82 2.00
C ARG A 60 7.60 15.39 1.62
N PHE A 61 6.59 14.84 2.28
CA PHE A 61 6.00 13.55 1.93
C PHE A 61 5.41 13.64 0.52
N SER A 62 6.17 13.15 -0.45
CA SER A 62 5.72 13.00 -1.83
C SER A 62 4.91 11.73 -1.95
N MET A 63 3.74 11.80 -2.59
CA MET A 63 2.91 10.63 -2.92
C MET A 63 3.54 9.83 -4.10
N ILE A 64 4.86 9.72 -4.13
CA ILE A 64 5.63 8.88 -5.06
C ILE A 64 5.85 7.54 -4.36
N PHE A 65 5.23 6.50 -4.90
CA PHE A 65 5.45 5.13 -4.47
C PHE A 65 6.31 4.39 -5.49
N PRO A 66 7.16 3.43 -5.06
CA PRO A 66 7.84 2.53 -5.97
C PRO A 66 6.87 1.82 -6.93
N MET A 67 7.30 1.59 -8.18
CA MET A 67 6.47 0.95 -9.23
C MET A 67 5.89 -0.40 -8.76
N ILE A 68 6.65 -1.19 -8.00
CA ILE A 68 6.20 -2.49 -7.50
C ILE A 68 5.02 -2.38 -6.52
N ASP A 69 4.95 -1.31 -5.74
CA ASP A 69 3.86 -1.08 -4.78
C ASP A 69 2.60 -0.62 -5.50
N PHE A 70 2.75 0.21 -6.53
CA PHE A 70 1.65 0.61 -7.41
C PHE A 70 1.00 -0.60 -8.09
N TRP A 71 1.79 -1.49 -8.69
CA TRP A 71 1.28 -2.70 -9.34
C TRP A 71 0.61 -3.64 -8.33
N ALA A 72 1.17 -3.82 -7.13
CA ALA A 72 0.58 -4.66 -6.09
C ALA A 72 -0.81 -4.16 -5.66
N ILE A 73 -0.97 -2.85 -5.45
CA ILE A 73 -2.26 -2.24 -5.10
C ILE A 73 -3.25 -2.38 -6.25
N LEU A 74 -2.83 -2.12 -7.50
CA LEU A 74 -3.67 -2.25 -8.68
C LEU A 74 -4.22 -3.67 -8.83
N PHE A 75 -3.36 -4.69 -8.73
CA PHE A 75 -3.79 -6.10 -8.78
C PHE A 75 -4.73 -6.46 -7.63
N SER A 76 -4.45 -5.98 -6.42
CA SER A 76 -5.31 -6.22 -5.26
C SER A 76 -6.72 -5.66 -5.47
N VAL A 77 -6.84 -4.44 -6.01
CA VAL A 77 -8.15 -3.81 -6.29
C VAL A 77 -8.91 -4.60 -7.35
N ILE A 78 -8.23 -5.02 -8.43
CA ILE A 78 -8.86 -5.81 -9.50
C ILE A 78 -9.42 -7.13 -8.95
N ILE A 79 -8.66 -7.83 -8.09
CA ILE A 79 -9.11 -9.10 -7.47
C ILE A 79 -10.35 -8.86 -6.60
N ILE A 80 -10.36 -7.81 -5.78
CA ILE A 80 -11.50 -7.48 -4.91
C ILE A 80 -12.73 -7.14 -5.74
N VAL A 81 -12.57 -6.34 -6.81
CA VAL A 81 -13.68 -5.97 -7.70
C VAL A 81 -14.25 -7.20 -8.39
N ALA A 82 -13.40 -8.05 -8.98
CA ALA A 82 -13.82 -9.29 -9.63
C ALA A 82 -14.60 -10.23 -8.70
N GLN A 83 -14.20 -10.30 -7.42
CA GLN A 83 -14.88 -11.14 -6.43
C GLN A 83 -16.18 -10.50 -5.92
N SER A 84 -16.31 -9.17 -5.99
CA SER A 84 -17.49 -8.43 -5.56
C SER A 84 -18.66 -8.50 -6.53
N GLU A 85 -18.39 -8.68 -7.83
CA GLU A 85 -19.45 -8.81 -8.85
C GLU A 85 -20.21 -10.13 -8.75
N SER A 86 -19.64 -11.10 -8.03
CA SER A 86 -20.31 -12.33 -7.71
C SER A 86 -21.52 -12.12 -6.81
N ARG A 87 -22.72 -12.42 -7.31
CA ARG A 87 -24.00 -12.33 -6.56
C ARG A 87 -24.09 -13.21 -5.29
N SER A 88 -23.14 -14.10 -5.06
CA SER A 88 -23.08 -14.96 -3.90
C SER A 88 -21.67 -14.93 -3.31
N LEU A 89 -21.59 -14.49 -2.04
CA LEU A 89 -20.41 -14.61 -1.22
C LEU A 89 -20.46 -15.97 -0.53
N ASN A 90 -19.51 -16.84 -0.89
CA ASN A 90 -19.37 -18.16 -0.29
C ASN A 90 -18.19 -18.13 0.68
N TYR A 91 -18.23 -18.97 1.71
CA TYR A 91 -17.12 -19.16 2.65
C TYR A 91 -15.80 -19.46 1.92
N PHE A 92 -15.86 -20.20 0.81
CA PHE A 92 -14.71 -20.49 -0.04
C PHE A 92 -14.09 -19.23 -0.69
N LYS A 93 -14.90 -18.26 -1.09
CA LYS A 93 -14.40 -16.99 -1.65
C LYS A 93 -13.70 -16.15 -0.58
N GLY A 94 -14.30 -16.07 0.61
CA GLY A 94 -13.68 -15.39 1.76
C GLY A 94 -12.34 -16.02 2.14
N PHE A 95 -12.27 -17.35 2.21
CA PHE A 95 -11.02 -18.07 2.45
C PHE A 95 -9.97 -17.82 1.36
N ALA A 96 -10.36 -17.82 0.09
CA ALA A 96 -9.45 -17.51 -1.02
C ALA A 96 -8.87 -16.08 -0.92
N LEU A 97 -9.67 -15.09 -0.48
CA LEU A 97 -9.19 -13.73 -0.24
C LEU A 97 -8.16 -13.68 0.91
N ILE A 98 -8.40 -14.40 2.00
CA ILE A 98 -7.45 -14.49 3.13
C ILE A 98 -6.14 -15.16 2.70
N ALA A 99 -6.21 -16.20 1.86
CA ALA A 99 -5.04 -16.87 1.32
C ALA A 99 -4.20 -15.93 0.42
N ILE A 100 -4.86 -15.15 -0.45
CA ILE A 100 -4.19 -14.14 -1.28
C ILE A 100 -3.56 -13.04 -0.41
N TYR A 101 -4.28 -12.55 0.61
CA TYR A 101 -3.76 -11.55 1.54
C TYR A 101 -2.53 -12.07 2.30
N SER A 102 -2.57 -13.30 2.79
CA SER A 102 -1.43 -13.93 3.47
C SER A 102 -0.22 -14.08 2.53
N GLY A 103 -0.46 -14.43 1.27
CA GLY A 103 0.57 -14.48 0.23
C GLY A 103 1.19 -13.12 -0.06
N LEU A 104 0.39 -12.05 -0.12
CA LEU A 104 0.88 -10.67 -0.25
C LEU A 104 1.74 -10.28 0.95
N VAL A 105 1.30 -10.56 2.18
CA VAL A 105 2.09 -10.29 3.40
C VAL A 105 3.44 -11.01 3.36
N ALA A 106 3.46 -12.27 2.94
CA ALA A 106 4.71 -13.01 2.76
C ALA A 106 5.59 -12.40 1.67
N ALA A 107 5.01 -11.99 0.53
CA ALA A 107 5.75 -11.37 -0.57
C ALA A 107 6.40 -10.04 -0.16
N PHE A 108 5.71 -9.23 0.65
CA PHE A 108 6.26 -7.98 1.21
C PHE A 108 7.29 -8.23 2.31
N TYR A 109 7.15 -9.29 3.10
CA TYR A 109 8.15 -9.69 4.10
C TYR A 109 9.49 -10.11 3.45
N TYR A 110 9.43 -10.71 2.26
CA TYR A 110 10.61 -11.19 1.52
C TYR A 110 11.23 -10.15 0.58
N LYS A 111 10.68 -8.92 0.46
CA LYS A 111 11.34 -7.88 -0.34
C LYS A 111 12.68 -7.49 0.32
N PRO A 112 13.83 -7.63 -0.36
CA PRO A 112 15.07 -7.01 0.10
C PRO A 112 14.94 -5.49 -0.02
N ASP A 113 15.33 -4.75 1.01
CA ASP A 113 15.32 -3.27 1.06
C ASP A 113 16.31 -2.60 0.09
N GLU A 114 16.92 -3.34 -0.83
CA GLU A 114 18.12 -2.93 -1.55
C GLU A 114 17.90 -2.93 -3.07
N LEU A 115 17.18 -1.92 -3.56
CA LEU A 115 17.35 -1.41 -4.93
C LEU A 115 16.76 -0.01 -5.10
N ILE A 116 17.24 0.93 -4.28
CA ILE A 116 17.28 2.32 -4.73
C ILE A 116 18.75 2.55 -5.14
N PRO A 117 19.12 2.39 -6.42
CA PRO A 117 20.27 3.12 -6.91
C PRO A 117 19.86 4.57 -6.79
N ASP A 118 20.43 5.29 -5.82
CA ASP A 118 20.29 6.73 -5.77
C ASP A 118 20.72 7.22 -7.17
N PRO A 119 19.86 7.88 -7.96
CA PRO A 119 20.27 8.36 -9.27
C PRO A 119 21.44 9.35 -9.16
N GLY A 120 21.74 9.88 -7.97
CA GLY A 120 22.96 10.63 -7.67
C GLY A 120 24.22 9.77 -7.43
N ALA A 121 24.10 8.54 -6.92
CA ALA A 121 25.23 7.65 -6.64
C ALA A 121 25.81 7.02 -7.91
N GLU A 122 24.98 6.67 -8.89
CA GLU A 122 25.46 6.25 -10.22
C GLU A 122 26.22 7.38 -10.91
N LEU A 123 25.67 8.60 -10.92
CA LEU A 123 26.32 9.77 -11.53
C LEU A 123 27.64 10.13 -10.81
N LEU A 124 27.71 10.02 -9.49
CA LEU A 124 28.97 10.20 -8.75
C LEU A 124 30.00 9.11 -9.06
N SER A 125 29.57 7.87 -9.31
CA SER A 125 30.48 6.79 -9.75
C SER A 125 31.00 7.01 -11.18
N PHE A 126 30.16 7.49 -12.11
CA PHE A 126 30.56 7.87 -13.47
C PHE A 126 31.46 9.11 -13.50
N VAL A 127 31.20 10.11 -12.65
CA VAL A 127 32.07 11.29 -12.51
C VAL A 127 33.42 10.91 -11.90
N LYS A 128 33.45 9.96 -10.95
CA LYS A 128 34.71 9.49 -10.34
C LYS A 128 35.53 8.63 -11.31
N LEU A 129 34.88 7.76 -12.10
CA LEU A 129 35.51 7.04 -13.22
C LEU A 129 36.02 7.97 -14.32
N GLY A 130 35.28 9.04 -14.62
CA GLY A 130 35.71 10.09 -15.55
C GLY A 130 36.87 10.93 -15.01
N SER A 131 36.90 11.20 -13.70
CA SER A 131 37.98 11.95 -13.03
C SER A 131 39.27 11.14 -12.95
N ASP A 132 39.22 9.84 -12.67
CA ASP A 132 40.41 8.97 -12.62
C ASP A 132 41.06 8.78 -14.00
N SER A 133 40.28 8.92 -15.08
CA SER A 133 40.78 8.83 -16.46
C SER A 133 41.52 10.09 -16.94
N ILE A 134 41.29 11.26 -16.30
CA ILE A 134 41.95 12.53 -16.66
C ILE A 134 43.25 12.76 -15.85
N VAL A 135 43.44 12.06 -14.73
CA VAL A 135 44.66 12.20 -13.89
C VAL A 135 45.82 11.30 -14.36
N GLN A 136 45.60 10.42 -15.35
CA GLN A 136 46.64 9.54 -15.92
C GLN A 136 47.24 10.01 -17.27
N LEU A 137 46.95 11.24 -17.71
CA LEU A 137 47.65 11.91 -18.82
C LEU A 137 48.38 13.16 -18.33
#